data_AF-S6B631-F1
#
_entry.id   AF-S6B631-F1
#
_cell.length_a   1.000
_cell.length_b   1.000
_cell.length_c   1.000
_cell.angle_alpha   90.00
_cell.angle_beta   90.00
_cell.angle_gamma   90.00
#
_symmetry.space_group_name_H-M   'P 1'
#
loop_
_entity.id
_entity.type
_entity.pdbx_description
1 polymer ?
#
loop_
_entity_poly.entity_id
_entity_poly.type
_entity_poly.pdbx_seq_one_letter_code
_entity_poly.pdbx_strand_id
1 'polypeptide(L)' 'MRLGQVDQAIALLTGMPAGDADASGKYPEGRVNRRVAARLAELFEIRKSIFWQAKVTAKKKNVEE' A
#
# COMPACT_ATOMS: atom_id res chain seq x y z
N MET A 1 1.11 -20.08 13.73
CA MET A 1 1.93 -18.86 13.59
C MET A 1 1.30 -17.76 14.43
N ARG A 2 1.94 -17.30 15.50
CA ARG A 2 1.36 -16.36 16.50
C ARG A 2 1.59 -14.92 16.02
N LEU A 3 0.51 -14.24 15.60
CA LEU A 3 0.55 -12.87 15.05
C LEU A 3 1.34 -11.88 15.93
N GLY A 4 1.26 -12.01 17.26
CA GLY A 4 1.96 -11.09 18.18
C GLY A 4 3.49 -11.14 18.16
N GLN A 5 4.13 -12.17 17.59
CA GLN A 5 5.61 -12.22 17.53
C GLN A 5 6.16 -11.36 16.39
N VAL A 6 5.39 -11.17 15.32
CA VAL A 6 5.79 -10.33 14.18
C VAL A 6 5.73 -8.85 14.57
N ASP A 7 4.68 -8.41 15.26
CA ASP A 7 4.57 -7.02 15.70
C ASP A 7 5.66 -6.63 16.70
N GLN A 8 6.06 -7.56 17.58
CA GLN A 8 7.21 -7.39 18.46
C GLN A 8 8.51 -7.27 17.67
N ALA A 9 8.72 -8.13 16.66
CA ALA A 9 9.91 -8.05 15.80
C ALA A 9 9.96 -6.73 15.01
N ILE A 10 8.82 -6.25 14.50
CA ILE A 10 8.71 -4.95 13.81
C ILE A 10 9.12 -3.82 14.77
N ALA A 11 8.64 -3.83 16.01
CA ALA A 11 8.99 -2.82 17.00
C ALA A 11 10.50 -2.81 17.30
N LEU A 12 11.10 -4.00 17.47
CA LEU A 12 12.54 -4.13 17.73
C LEU A 12 13.41 -3.64 16.55
N LEU A 13 13.02 -3.98 15.31
CA LEU A 13 13.83 -3.65 14.12
C LEU A 13 13.68 -2.20 13.66
N THR A 14 12.53 -1.58 13.91
CA THR A 14 12.22 -0.24 13.37
C THR A 14 12.22 0.86 14.43
N GLY A 15 12.24 0.51 15.71
CA GLY A 15 12.07 1.46 16.82
C GLY A 15 10.66 2.07 16.89
N MET A 16 9.71 1.60 16.08
CA MET A 16 8.34 2.07 16.03
C MET A 16 7.36 0.92 16.23
N PRO A 17 6.30 1.07 17.02
CA PRO A 17 5.31 0.01 17.15
C PRO A 17 4.60 -0.26 15.81
N ALA A 18 4.22 -1.52 15.57
CA ALA A 18 3.49 -1.92 14.37
C ALA A 18 2.16 -1.15 14.23
N GLY A 19 1.37 -1.12 15.31
CA GLY A 19 0.08 -0.44 15.40
C GLY A 19 -1.05 -1.25 14.78
N ASP A 20 -2.08 -1.53 15.58
CA ASP A 20 -3.27 -2.27 15.13
C ASP A 20 -4.25 -1.37 14.38
N ALA A 21 -5.03 -1.97 13.48
CA ALA A 21 -6.14 -1.28 12.83
C ALA A 21 -7.29 -1.10 13.83
N ASP A 22 -7.92 0.06 13.81
CA ASP A 22 -9.17 0.28 14.52
C ASP A 22 -10.35 -0.45 13.85
N ALA A 23 -11.54 -0.35 14.44
CA ALA A 23 -12.76 -0.96 13.90
C ALA A 23 -13.14 -0.47 12.49
N SER A 24 -12.60 0.68 12.05
CA SER A 24 -12.79 1.23 10.71
C SER A 24 -11.67 0.82 9.73
N GLY A 25 -10.73 0.00 10.18
CA GLY A 25 -9.58 -0.45 9.39
C GLY A 25 -8.45 0.59 9.28
N LYS A 26 -8.45 1.64 10.11
CA LYS A 26 -7.42 2.68 10.08
C LYS A 26 -6.31 2.39 11.10
N TYR A 27 -5.07 2.56 10.64
CA TYR A 27 -3.89 2.47 11.51
C TYR A 27 -3.57 3.84 12.15
N PRO A 28 -3.14 3.87 13.43
CA PRO A 28 -2.74 5.10 14.11
C PRO A 28 -1.54 5.80 13.46
N GLU A 29 -1.45 7.11 13.64
CA GLU A 29 -0.29 7.89 13.19
C GLU A 29 0.99 7.49 13.94
N GLY A 30 2.14 7.66 13.30
CA GLY A 30 3.44 7.31 13.91
C GLY A 30 3.64 5.81 14.15
N ARG A 31 2.97 4.96 13.36
CA ARG A 31 3.08 3.49 13.42
C ARG A 31 3.52 2.90 12.09
N VAL A 32 4.16 1.73 12.13
CA VAL A 32 4.69 1.09 10.92
C VAL A 32 3.57 0.72 9.96
N ASN A 33 2.49 0.11 10.44
CA ASN A 33 1.38 -0.34 9.59
C ASN A 33 0.67 0.84 8.90
N ARG A 34 0.66 2.03 9.52
CA ARG A 34 0.15 3.25 8.88
C ARG A 34 1.01 3.67 7.69
N ARG A 35 2.34 3.58 7.80
CA ARG A 35 3.28 3.86 6.71
C ARG A 35 3.15 2.82 5.58
N VAL A 36 2.99 1.55 5.95
CA VAL A 36 2.73 0.46 4.99
C VAL A 36 1.43 0.70 4.22
N ALA A 37 0.34 1.02 4.92
CA ALA A 37 -0.96 1.30 4.29
C ALA A 37 -0.87 2.47 3.30
N ALA A 38 -0.21 3.57 3.69
CA ALA A 38 0.02 4.71 2.80
C ALA A 38 0.83 4.31 1.55
N ARG A 39 1.91 3.52 1.72
CA ARG A 39 2.74 3.08 0.60
C ARG A 39 1.99 2.14 -0.34
N LEU A 40 1.15 1.25 0.18
CA LEU A 40 0.31 0.38 -0.64
C LEU A 40 -0.72 1.17 -1.45
N ALA A 41 -1.31 2.23 -0.87
CA ALA A 41 -2.21 3.12 -1.59
C ALA A 41 -1.50 3.83 -2.76
N GLU A 42 -0.30 4.36 -2.55
CA GLU A 42 0.52 4.93 -3.63
C GLU A 42 0.80 3.93 -4.75
N LEU A 43 1.22 2.71 -4.40
CA LEU A 43 1.52 1.66 -5.38
C LEU A 43 0.27 1.27 -6.19
N PHE A 44 -0.90 1.28 -5.55
CA PHE A 44 -2.17 1.04 -6.21
C PHE A 44 -2.49 2.13 -7.25
N GLU A 45 -2.24 3.40 -6.93
CA GLU A 45 -2.44 4.50 -7.88
C GLU A 45 -1.43 4.45 -9.04
N ILE A 46 -0.16 4.09 -8.78
CA ILE A 46 0.83 3.85 -9.83
C ILE A 46 0.35 2.75 -10.77
N ARG A 47 -0.14 1.62 -10.23
CA ARG A 47 -0.66 0.50 -11.02
C ARG A 47 -1.82 0.95 -11.91
N LYS A 48 -2.76 1.75 -11.38
CA LYS A 48 -3.88 2.30 -12.16
C LYS A 48 -3.40 3.21 -13.30
N SER A 49 -2.41 4.07 -13.04
CA SER A 49 -1.84 4.97 -14.04
C SER A 49 -1.23 4.19 -15.20
N ILE A 50 -0.42 3.16 -14.90
CA ILE A 50 0.19 2.30 -15.92
C ILE A 50 -0.89 1.62 -16.77
N PHE A 51 -1.93 1.09 -16.12
CA PHE A 51 -3.06 0.47 -16.81
C PHE A 51 -3.78 1.47 -17.74
N TRP A 52 -4.04 2.68 -17.27
CA TRP A 52 -4.66 3.73 -18.07
C TRP A 52 -3.81 4.11 -19.28
N GLN A 53 -2.50 4.29 -19.10
CA GLN A 53 -1.58 4.59 -20.20
C GLN A 53 -1.59 3.48 -21.26
N ALA A 54 -1.58 2.21 -20.85
CA ALA A 54 -1.68 1.09 -21.78
C ALA A 54 -2.99 1.12 -22.61
N LYS A 55 -4.13 1.44 -21.98
CA LYS A 55 -5.42 1.56 -22.68
C LYS A 55 -5.46 2.74 -23.66
N VAL A 56 -4.92 3.89 -23.27
CA VAL A 56 -4.87 5.08 -24.15
C VAL A 56 -4.00 4.79 -25.38
N THR A 57 -2.85 4.17 -25.20
CA THR A 57 -1.95 3.80 -26.30
C THR A 57 -2.60 2.78 -27.25
N ALA A 58 -3.29 1.76 -26.71
CA ALA A 58 -4.03 0.80 -27.54
C ALA A 58 -5.17 1.46 -28.32
N LYS A 59 -5.88 2.43 -27.74
CA LYS A 59 -6.95 3.15 -28.42
C LYS A 59 -6.43 4.02 -29.57
N LYS A 60 -5.26 4.65 -29.44
CA LYS A 60 -4.65 5.46 -30.52
C LYS A 60 -4.28 4.62 -31.74
N LYS A 61 -3.70 3.42 -31.54
CA LYS A 61 -3.35 2.52 -32.65
C LYS A 61 -4.56 2.12 -33.51
N ASN A 62 -5.71 1.87 -32.89
CA ASN A 62 -6.92 1.47 -33.61
C ASN A 62 -7.66 2.64 -34.32
N VAL A 63 -7.16 3.88 -34.22
CA VAL A 63 -7.75 5.05 -34.90
C VAL A 63 -6.89 5.51 -36.08
N GLU A 64 -5.63 5.09 -36.13
CA GLU A 64 -4.68 5.42 -37.20
C GLU A 64 -4.58 4.31 -38.28
N GLU A 65 -5.31 3.20 -38.11
CA GLU A 65 -5.58 2.13 -39.10
C GLU A 65 -7.02 2.24 -39.64
#